data_AF-A0A914Z4Q8-F1
#
_entry.id   AF-A0A914Z4Q8-F1
#
_cell.length_a   1.000
_cell.length_b   1.000
_cell.length_c   1.000
_cell.angle_alpha   90.00
_cell.angle_beta   90.00
_cell.angle_gamma   90.00
#
_symmetry.space_group_name_H-M   'P 1'
#
loop_
_entity.id
_entity.type
_entity.pdbx_description
1 polymer ?
#
loop_
_entity_poly.entity_id
_entity_poly.type
_entity_poly.pdbx_seq_one_letter_code
_entity_poly.pdbx_strand_id
1 'polypeptide(L)'
;MSSLVKPRSELSAEELASKEQEEFNVGPLSVLTNSVKTNTQVLINCRNNKKLLCRIKAFDRHFNMVLEDVKEMWTELPKSGKGKKKVAVAKDRFIPKMFLRGDSVIMVLKNPLASN
;
A
#
# COMPACT_ATOMS: atom_id res chain seq x y z
N MET A 1 -1.95 23.48 26.34
CA MET A 1 -1.20 22.47 27.12
C MET A 1 -0.39 21.64 26.13
N SER A 2 0.80 22.10 25.73
CA SER A 2 1.71 21.27 24.92
C SER A 2 2.25 20.17 25.82
N SER A 3 1.78 18.94 25.65
CA SER A 3 2.44 17.79 26.24
C SER A 3 3.91 17.83 25.79
N LEU A 4 4.82 17.79 26.76
CA LEU A 4 6.25 17.63 26.51
C LEU A 4 6.44 16.26 25.87
N VAL A 5 6.36 16.19 24.54
CA VAL A 5 6.60 14.96 23.79
C VAL A 5 8.09 14.65 23.92
N LYS A 6 8.43 13.65 24.74
CA LYS A 6 9.80 13.12 24.82
C LYS A 6 10.31 12.80 23.40
N PRO A 7 11.54 13.21 23.04
CA PRO A 7 12.16 12.84 21.79
C PRO A 7 12.20 11.31 21.62
N ARG A 8 12.02 10.81 20.39
CA ARG A 8 12.07 9.35 20.10
C ARG A 8 13.38 8.68 20.55
N SER A 9 14.47 9.43 20.61
CA SER A 9 15.79 8.97 21.07
C SER A 9 15.87 8.67 22.57
N GLU A 10 14.94 9.20 23.37
CA GLU A 10 14.95 9.09 24.84
C GLU A 10 13.86 8.15 25.38
N LEU A 11 13.07 7.56 24.49
CA LEU A 11 12.01 6.61 24.85
C LEU A 11 12.56 5.20 25.04
N SER A 12 11.97 4.47 25.98
CA SER A 12 12.23 3.03 26.12
C SER A 12 11.66 2.26 24.92
N ALA A 13 12.11 1.01 24.72
CA ALA A 13 11.61 0.15 23.64
C ALA A 13 10.09 -0.09 23.74
N GLU A 14 9.57 -0.20 24.97
CA GLU A 14 8.14 -0.40 25.23
C GLU A 14 7.33 0.87 24.91
N GLU A 15 7.86 2.05 25.28
CA GLU A 15 7.24 3.35 24.96
C GLU A 15 7.23 3.59 23.44
N LEU A 16 8.29 3.19 22.73
CA LEU A 16 8.36 3.27 21.26
C LEU A 16 7.32 2.38 20.59
N ALA A 17 7.18 1.13 21.05
CA ALA A 17 6.23 0.17 20.48
C ALA A 17 4.77 0.60 20.71
N SER A 18 4.46 1.08 21.91
CA SER A 18 3.13 1.59 22.25
C SER A 18 2.77 2.84 21.44
N LYS A 19 3.72 3.75 21.25
CA LYS A 19 3.54 4.93 20.38
C LYS A 19 3.33 4.54 18.91
N GLU A 20 4.10 3.57 18.40
CA GLU A 20 3.92 3.06 17.02
C GLU A 20 2.53 2.42 16.84
N GLN A 21 2.08 1.66 17.83
CA GLN A 21 0.74 1.06 17.82
C GLN A 21 -0.37 2.12 17.85
N GLU A 22 -0.17 3.20 18.60
CA GLU A 22 -1.08 4.35 18.61
C GLU A 22 -1.10 5.06 17.25
N GLU A 23 0.06 5.31 16.64
CA GLU A 23 0.17 5.93 15.30
C GLU A 23 -0.48 5.07 14.19
N PHE A 24 -0.45 3.74 14.34
CA PHE A 24 -1.17 2.82 13.44
C PHE A 24 -2.68 2.84 13.61
N ASN A 25 -3.19 3.14 14.80
CA ASN A 25 -4.63 3.19 15.08
C ASN A 25 -5.21 4.59 14.83
N VAL A 26 -4.46 5.63 15.17
CA VAL A 26 -4.85 7.03 15.17
C VAL A 26 -3.88 7.79 14.27
N GLY A 27 -4.13 7.74 12.96
CA GLY A 27 -3.24 8.34 11.97
C GLY A 27 -3.58 7.96 10.54
N PRO A 28 -2.76 8.40 9.56
CA PRO A 28 -2.97 8.06 8.14
C PRO A 28 -2.85 6.55 7.88
N LEU A 29 -2.04 5.83 8.67
CA LEU A 29 -1.87 4.38 8.58
C LEU A 29 -3.09 3.59 9.08
N SER A 30 -4.02 4.23 9.80
CA SER A 30 -5.26 3.61 10.25
C SER A 30 -6.10 3.03 9.11
N VAL A 31 -5.99 3.61 7.90
CA VAL A 31 -6.64 3.08 6.70
C VAL A 31 -6.14 1.67 6.37
N LEU A 32 -4.82 1.43 6.52
CA LEU A 32 -4.22 0.12 6.30
C LEU A 32 -4.58 -0.85 7.44
N THR A 33 -4.51 -0.39 8.69
CA THR A 33 -4.95 -1.16 9.87
C THR A 33 -6.38 -1.66 9.70
N ASN A 34 -7.29 -0.77 9.32
CA ASN A 34 -8.68 -1.12 9.05
C ASN A 34 -8.81 -2.08 7.87
N SER A 35 -8.00 -1.89 6.83
CA SER A 35 -8.03 -2.75 5.64
C SER A 35 -7.59 -4.19 5.94
N VAL A 36 -6.58 -4.37 6.81
CA VAL A 36 -6.14 -5.69 7.29
C VAL A 36 -7.24 -6.33 8.15
N LYS A 37 -7.78 -5.60 9.13
CA LYS A 37 -8.81 -6.11 10.06
C LYS A 37 -10.08 -6.57 9.34
N THR A 38 -10.55 -5.77 8.39
CA THR A 38 -11.77 -6.05 7.61
C THR A 38 -11.50 -6.91 6.37
N ASN A 39 -10.24 -7.29 6.13
CA ASN A 39 -9.79 -8.00 4.94
C ASN A 39 -10.29 -7.34 3.64
N THR A 40 -10.45 -6.01 3.62
CA THR A 40 -11.02 -5.28 2.47
C THR A 40 -10.01 -5.20 1.32
N GLN A 41 -10.53 -5.15 0.10
CA GLN A 41 -9.69 -4.96 -1.07
C GLN A 41 -9.18 -3.51 -1.13
N VAL A 42 -7.92 -3.37 -1.53
CA VAL A 42 -7.24 -2.08 -1.70
C VAL A 42 -6.65 -1.98 -3.10
N LEU A 43 -6.58 -0.75 -3.62
CA LEU A 43 -5.86 -0.41 -4.82
C LEU A 43 -4.59 0.35 -4.45
N ILE A 44 -3.43 -0.17 -4.84
CA ILE A 44 -2.12 0.42 -4.62
C ILE A 44 -1.55 0.90 -5.96
N ASN A 45 -1.20 2.17 -6.05
CA ASN A 45 -0.48 2.71 -7.21
C ASN A 45 1.02 2.71 -6.94
N CYS A 46 1.79 2.05 -7.81
CA CYS A 46 3.23 1.88 -7.67
C CYS A 46 4.01 2.87 -8.56
N ARG A 47 5.27 3.15 -8.17
CA ARG A 47 6.17 4.09 -8.86
C ARG A 47 6.51 3.71 -10.30
N ASN A 48 6.46 2.43 -10.63
CA ASN A 48 6.65 1.91 -11.99
C ASN A 48 5.38 2.03 -12.86
N ASN A 49 4.39 2.82 -12.44
CA ASN A 49 3.10 3.02 -13.10
C ASN A 49 2.28 1.72 -13.26
N LYS A 50 2.54 0.74 -12.39
CA LYS A 50 1.69 -0.44 -12.23
C LYS A 50 0.71 -0.23 -11.08
N LYS A 51 -0.47 -0.82 -11.20
CA LYS A 51 -1.50 -0.78 -10.16
C LYS A 51 -1.72 -2.18 -9.61
N LEU A 52 -1.78 -2.32 -8.30
CA LEU A 52 -2.04 -3.58 -7.62
C LEU A 52 -3.42 -3.51 -6.98
N LEU A 53 -4.32 -4.39 -7.37
CA LEU A 53 -5.57 -4.61 -6.67
C LEU A 53 -5.40 -5.88 -5.81
N CYS A 54 -5.46 -5.75 -4.49
CA CYS A 54 -5.04 -6.81 -3.57
C CYS A 54 -5.72 -6.70 -2.20
N ARG A 55 -5.43 -7.66 -1.31
CA ARG A 55 -5.76 -7.60 0.11
C ARG A 55 -4.47 -7.57 0.92
N ILE A 56 -4.38 -6.68 1.90
CA ILE A 56 -3.21 -6.55 2.77
C ILE A 56 -3.38 -7.53 3.94
N LYS A 57 -2.36 -8.34 4.21
CA LYS A 57 -2.31 -9.22 5.39
C LYS A 57 -1.46 -8.65 6.52
N ALA A 58 -0.38 -7.97 6.19
CA ALA A 58 0.46 -7.28 7.16
C ALA A 58 1.08 -6.03 6.50
N PHE A 59 1.40 -5.04 7.30
CA PHE A 59 2.15 -3.87 6.88
C PHE A 59 3.09 -3.40 8.01
N ASP A 60 4.02 -2.52 7.69
CA ASP A 60 4.89 -1.86 8.67
C ASP A 60 4.90 -0.33 8.51
N ARG A 61 5.65 0.35 9.38
CA ARG A 61 5.84 1.82 9.35
C ARG A 61 6.45 2.37 8.06
N HIS A 62 7.15 1.53 7.29
CA HIS A 62 7.79 1.93 6.03
C HIS A 62 6.89 1.67 4.83
N PHE A 63 5.63 1.27 5.03
CA PHE A 63 4.72 0.83 3.97
C PHE A 63 5.18 -0.45 3.27
N ASN A 64 6.08 -1.24 3.86
CA ASN A 64 6.28 -2.61 3.37
C ASN A 64 5.00 -3.40 3.68
N MET A 65 4.55 -4.22 2.73
CA MET A 65 3.29 -4.94 2.84
C MET A 65 3.42 -6.39 2.40
N VAL A 66 2.74 -7.26 3.14
CA VAL A 66 2.44 -8.63 2.70
C VAL A 66 1.05 -8.61 2.10
N LEU A 67 0.97 -8.98 0.82
CA LEU A 67 -0.24 -8.94 0.02
C LEU A 67 -0.67 -10.35 -0.39
N GLU A 68 -1.98 -10.55 -0.44
CA GLU A 68 -2.61 -11.75 -1.01
C GLU A 68 -3.61 -11.38 -2.10
N ASP A 69 -3.89 -12.35 -2.98
CA ASP A 69 -4.80 -12.21 -4.12
C ASP A 69 -4.48 -11.00 -4.99
N VAL A 70 -3.20 -10.84 -5.35
CA VAL A 70 -2.71 -9.65 -6.03
C VAL A 70 -3.00 -9.74 -7.52
N LYS A 71 -3.80 -8.80 -8.01
CA LYS A 71 -3.95 -8.53 -9.44
C LYS A 71 -3.10 -7.31 -9.80
N GLU A 72 -1.96 -7.55 -10.44
CA GLU A 72 -1.12 -6.46 -10.99
C GLU A 72 -1.62 -6.10 -12.38
N MET A 73 -1.83 -4.81 -12.63
CA MET A 73 -2.36 -4.26 -13.87
C MET A 73 -1.41 -3.18 -14.39
N TRP A 74 -1.11 -3.22 -15.68
CA TRP A 74 -0.31 -2.19 -16.36
C TRP A 74 -0.73 -2.05 -17.82
N THR A 75 -0.30 -0.95 -18.42
CA THR A 75 -0.56 -0.67 -19.82
C THR A 75 0.76 -0.73 -20.59
N GLU A 76 0.81 -1.55 -21.62
CA GLU A 76 1.95 -1.57 -22.55
C GLU A 76 1.67 -0.65 -23.73
N LEU A 77 2.64 0.21 -24.02
CA LEU A 77 2.70 0.98 -25.24
C LEU A 77 3.65 0.28 -26.20
N PRO A 78 3.13 -0.50 -27.18
CA PRO A 78 4.00 -1.21 -28.11
C PRO A 78 4.85 -0.20 -28.91
N LYS A 79 6.18 -0.41 -28.91
CA LYS A 79 7.10 0.36 -29.75
C LYS A 79 6.85 -0.01 -31.21
N SER A 80 6.47 0.97 -32.02
CA SER A 80 6.18 0.78 -33.44
C SER A 80 7.40 1.08 -34.29
N GLY A 81 7.68 0.21 -35.27
CA GLY A 81 8.48 0.59 -36.43
C GLY A 81 7.63 1.41 -37.39
N LYS A 82 8.15 2.56 -37.84
CA LYS A 82 7.60 3.45 -38.89
C LYS A 82 6.12 3.87 -38.70
N GLY A 83 5.91 4.93 -37.92
CA GLY A 83 4.89 5.95 -38.20
C GLY A 83 3.45 5.73 -37.73
N LYS A 84 3.02 4.51 -37.35
CA LYS A 84 1.65 4.29 -36.81
C LYS A 84 1.66 4.20 -35.28
N LYS A 85 0.94 5.11 -34.61
CA LYS A 85 0.63 5.01 -33.17
C LYS A 85 -0.28 3.79 -32.96
N LYS A 86 0.19 2.78 -32.23
CA LYS A 86 -0.65 1.64 -31.83
C LYS A 86 -1.41 1.95 -30.54
N VAL A 87 -2.58 1.34 -30.41
CA VAL A 87 -3.48 1.44 -29.25
C VAL A 87 -2.78 0.85 -28.01
N ALA A 88 -2.96 1.50 -26.86
CA ALA A 88 -2.42 1.05 -25.59
C ALA A 88 -3.09 -0.27 -25.17
N VAL A 89 -2.30 -1.29 -24.81
CA VAL A 89 -2.81 -2.62 -24.47
C VAL A 89 -2.79 -2.78 -22.96
N ALA A 90 -3.96 -3.01 -22.35
CA ALA A 90 -4.07 -3.35 -20.94
C ALA A 90 -3.63 -4.82 -20.73
N LYS A 91 -2.73 -5.03 -19.78
CA LYS A 91 -2.31 -6.35 -19.32
C LYS A 91 -2.52 -6.47 -17.82
N ASP A 92 -2.80 -7.69 -17.40
CA ASP A 92 -2.83 -8.06 -16.00
C ASP A 92 -2.10 -9.38 -15.75
N ARG A 93 -1.71 -9.59 -14.49
CA ARG A 93 -1.25 -10.88 -14.00
C ARG A 93 -1.74 -11.09 -12.57
N PHE A 94 -1.95 -12.36 -12.22
CA PHE A 94 -2.32 -12.76 -10.88
C PHE A 94 -1.11 -13.32 -10.12
N ILE A 95 -0.93 -12.87 -8.88
CA ILE A 95 0.11 -13.32 -7.96
C ILE A 95 -0.57 -13.69 -6.64
N PRO A 96 -0.57 -14.97 -6.23
CA PRO A 96 -1.30 -15.41 -5.04
C PRO A 96 -0.80 -14.73 -3.75
N LYS A 97 0.51 -14.62 -3.58
CA LYS A 97 1.18 -14.02 -2.42
C LYS A 97 2.35 -13.16 -2.88
N MET A 98 2.47 -11.96 -2.34
CA MET A 98 3.52 -11.02 -2.74
C MET A 98 3.99 -10.21 -1.54
N PHE A 99 5.31 -10.04 -1.42
CA PHE A 99 5.89 -9.00 -0.58
C PHE A 99 6.14 -7.75 -1.41
N LEU A 100 5.61 -6.61 -0.97
CA LEU A 100 5.80 -5.31 -1.60
C LEU A 100 6.63 -4.41 -0.68
N ARG A 101 7.70 -3.84 -1.23
CA ARG A 101 8.52 -2.84 -0.52
C ARG A 101 7.87 -1.46 -0.60
N GLY A 102 7.85 -0.73 0.51
CA GLY A 102 7.11 0.53 0.65
C GLY A 102 7.64 1.70 -0.18
N ASP A 103 8.94 1.71 -0.53
CA ASP A 103 9.51 2.74 -1.43
C ASP A 103 8.83 2.80 -2.81
N SER A 104 8.23 1.68 -3.23
CA SER A 104 7.51 1.56 -4.49
C SER A 104 6.10 2.11 -4.45
N VAL A 105 5.52 2.33 -3.27
CA VAL A 105 4.13 2.78 -3.09
C VAL A 105 4.05 4.30 -3.25
N ILE A 106 3.08 4.77 -4.04
CA ILE A 106 2.75 6.20 -4.14
C ILE A 106 1.45 6.50 -3.42
N MET A 107 0.42 5.69 -3.67
CA MET A 107 -0.93 5.93 -3.16
C MET A 107 -1.61 4.61 -2.84
N VAL A 108 -2.35 4.58 -1.73
CA VAL A 108 -3.20 3.45 -1.35
C VAL A 108 -4.64 3.96 -1.22
N LEU A 109 -5.55 3.28 -1.89
CA LEU A 109 -6.98 3.57 -1.84
C LEU A 109 -7.71 2.34 -1.30
N LYS A 110 -8.45 2.52 -0.21
CA LYS A 110 -9.39 1.50 0.30
C LYS A 110 -10.62 1.47 -0.61
N ASN A 111 -11.10 0.28 -0.97
CA ASN A 111 -12.32 0.15 -1.77
C ASN A 111 -13.53 0.71 -0.97
N PRO A 112 -14.20 1.77 -1.46
CA PRO A 112 -15.34 2.39 -0.76
C PRO A 112 -16.57 1.49 -0.77
N LEU A 113 -16.71 0.60 -1.76
CA LEU A 113 -17.83 -0.35 -1.82
C LEU A 113 -17.65 -1.52 -0.85
N ALA A 114 -16.47 -1.63 -0.23
CA ALA A 114 -16.20 -2.61 0.79
C ALA A 114 -16.52 -2.09 2.21
N SER A 115 -17.19 -0.93 2.34
CA SER A 115 -17.61 -0.40 3.65
C SER A 115 -18.97 -0.92 4.09
N ASN A 116 -18.93 -1.61 5.24
CA ASN A 116 -19.98 -2.03 6.17
C ASN A 116 -20.97 -3.08 5.66
#